data_AF-A0A2V6RNS3-F1
#
_entry.id   AF-A0A2V6RNS3-F1
#
_cell.length_a   1.000
_cell.length_b   1.000
_cell.length_c   1.000
_cell.angle_alpha   90.00
_cell.angle_beta   90.00
_cell.angle_gamma   90.00
#
_symmetry.space_group_name_H-M   'P 1'
#
loop_
_entity.id
_entity.type
_entity.pdbx_description
1 polymer ?
#
loop_
_entity_poly.entity_id
_entity_poly.type
_entity_poly.pdbx_seq_one_letter_code
_entity_poly.pdbx_strand_id
1 'polypeptide(L)'
;MLRDHPKGNYRYLPGITAFSSGTIAMPGHEIVHVTLGAPVPWRAGFARIERHLREQGRPKTALCGIELRSPAPFTFEGFAKFNEGYRSLLAEWDILVGEDNPIPRTNVAPVVAAPTEPCLYAFAYTMPGATPSPTFIVAGAGEMRDRGQGAEGIVRHGETTPDAMREKARFVMGIMQERMRGLGCDWARATAIDVYSAEAIHGFLVEEILRPAGAAAIHGVRWFPSRPPVQGLEFEVDLRGVARELVI
;
A
#
# COMPACT_ATOMS: atom_id res chain seq x y z
N MET A 1 5.45 1.41 17.58
CA MET A 1 4.97 2.74 17.99
C MET A 1 5.00 3.66 16.80
N LEU A 2 4.00 4.54 16.67
CA LEU A 2 3.90 5.53 15.60
C LEU A 2 5.03 6.57 15.71
N ARG A 3 5.62 6.99 14.59
CA ARG A 3 6.73 7.95 14.51
C ARG A 3 6.37 9.14 13.63
N ASP A 4 6.90 10.32 13.94
CA ASP A 4 6.63 11.53 13.18
C ASP A 4 7.58 11.66 11.99
N HIS A 5 7.07 12.09 10.84
CA HIS A 5 7.92 12.56 9.75
C HIS A 5 8.24 14.05 9.96
N PRO A 6 9.51 14.45 10.15
CA PRO A 6 9.88 15.77 10.64
C PRO A 6 9.47 16.92 9.72
N LYS A 7 9.33 16.66 8.42
CA LYS A 7 9.01 17.66 7.39
C LYS A 7 7.75 17.32 6.57
N GLY A 8 7.09 16.22 6.91
CA GLY A 8 6.09 15.58 6.04
C GLY A 8 4.65 15.86 6.44
N ASN A 9 4.42 16.30 7.68
CA ASN A 9 3.09 16.53 8.25
C ASN A 9 2.21 15.27 8.33
N TYR A 10 2.86 14.12 8.49
CA TYR A 10 2.22 12.85 8.77
C TYR A 10 3.04 12.09 9.80
N ARG A 11 2.42 11.09 10.40
CA ARG A 11 3.07 10.08 11.22
C ARG A 11 3.00 8.74 10.51
N TYR A 12 3.97 7.87 10.72
CA TYR A 12 4.04 6.56 10.09
C TYR A 12 4.20 5.45 11.12
N LEU A 13 3.62 4.30 10.82
CA LEU A 13 3.84 3.07 11.57
C LEU A 13 5.02 2.33 10.92
N PRO A 14 6.16 2.15 11.60
CA PRO A 14 7.29 1.43 11.03
C PRO A 14 6.91 0.05 10.48
N GLY A 15 7.62 -0.36 9.43
CA GLY A 15 7.43 -1.65 8.77
C GLY A 15 8.77 -2.32 8.53
N ILE A 16 8.92 -2.91 7.36
CA ILE A 16 10.19 -3.49 6.91
C ILE A 16 11.05 -2.42 6.24
N THR A 17 12.32 -2.73 5.96
CA THR A 17 13.25 -1.83 5.27
C THR A 17 12.66 -1.26 3.97
N ALA A 18 11.84 -2.04 3.24
CA ALA A 18 11.28 -1.62 1.97
C ALA A 18 10.15 -0.57 2.08
N PHE A 19 9.36 -0.55 3.15
CA PHE A 19 8.19 0.34 3.31
C PHE A 19 7.65 0.34 4.75
N SER A 20 6.94 1.41 5.11
CA SER A 20 6.21 1.49 6.39
C SER A 20 4.90 0.72 6.33
N SER A 21 4.37 0.32 7.49
CA SER A 21 3.08 -0.36 7.57
C SER A 21 1.89 0.55 7.22
N GLY A 22 2.07 1.86 7.29
CA GLY A 22 1.01 2.84 7.03
C GLY A 22 1.38 4.24 7.49
N THR A 23 0.58 5.22 7.10
CA THR A 23 0.70 6.63 7.47
C THR A 23 -0.63 7.23 7.86
N ILE A 24 -0.60 8.22 8.74
CA ILE A 24 -1.76 9.01 9.17
C ILE A 24 -1.40 10.49 9.17
N ALA A 25 -2.29 11.35 8.67
CA ALA A 25 -2.11 12.79 8.68
C ALA A 25 -1.93 13.34 10.10
N MET A 26 -1.07 14.34 10.27
CA MET A 26 -1.00 15.12 11.52
C MET A 26 -2.17 16.11 11.61
N PRO A 27 -2.51 16.62 12.80
CA PRO A 27 -3.51 17.67 12.95
C PRO A 27 -3.27 18.86 12.01
N GLY A 28 -4.35 19.42 11.47
CA GLY A 28 -4.29 20.51 10.47
C GLY A 28 -3.90 20.08 9.06
N HIS A 29 -3.74 18.77 8.84
CA HIS A 29 -3.44 18.20 7.53
C HIS A 29 -4.37 17.03 7.18
N GLU A 30 -4.46 16.74 5.89
CA GLU A 30 -5.10 15.58 5.32
C GLU A 30 -4.21 14.92 4.27
N ILE A 31 -4.47 13.66 3.94
CA ILE A 31 -3.84 12.90 2.87
C ILE A 31 -4.78 12.91 1.66
N VAL A 32 -4.22 13.32 0.52
CA VAL A 32 -4.84 13.22 -0.80
C VAL A 32 -4.28 12.00 -1.50
N HIS A 33 -5.15 11.12 -2.00
CA HIS A 33 -4.77 10.01 -2.86
C HIS A 33 -4.89 10.42 -4.34
N VAL A 34 -3.89 10.06 -5.15
CA VAL A 34 -3.82 10.44 -6.55
C VAL A 34 -3.53 9.20 -7.39
N THR A 35 -4.47 8.83 -8.25
CA THR A 35 -4.27 7.79 -9.27
C THR A 35 -3.85 8.41 -10.59
N LEU A 36 -2.89 7.79 -11.29
CA LEU A 36 -2.52 8.21 -12.64
C LEU A 36 -3.49 7.58 -13.65
N GLY A 37 -4.02 8.38 -14.58
CA GLY A 37 -4.87 7.88 -15.66
C GLY A 37 -4.17 6.86 -16.57
N ALA A 38 -2.85 7.00 -16.72
CA ALA A 38 -1.98 6.03 -17.38
C ALA A 38 -0.70 5.83 -16.54
N PRO A 39 -0.38 4.59 -16.12
CA PRO A 39 0.85 4.31 -15.39
C PRO A 39 2.09 4.68 -16.22
N VAL A 40 3.11 5.22 -15.55
CA VAL A 40 4.39 5.59 -16.17
C VAL A 40 5.54 4.89 -15.46
N PRO A 41 6.69 4.63 -16.12
CA PRO A 41 7.85 4.02 -15.47
C PRO A 41 8.18 4.72 -14.15
N TRP A 42 8.40 3.95 -13.08
CA TRP A 42 8.33 4.49 -11.72
C TRP A 42 9.27 5.67 -11.47
N ARG A 43 10.47 5.69 -12.07
CA ARG A 43 11.41 6.83 -11.98
C ARG A 43 10.84 8.10 -12.63
N ALA A 44 10.23 7.97 -13.81
CA ALA A 44 9.49 9.08 -14.44
C ALA A 44 8.24 9.45 -13.61
N GLY A 45 7.63 8.46 -12.95
CA GLY A 45 6.56 8.65 -11.96
C GLY A 45 6.99 9.55 -10.80
N PHE A 46 8.18 9.35 -10.23
CA PHE A 46 8.71 10.23 -9.19
C PHE A 46 8.95 11.66 -9.70
N ALA A 47 9.44 11.85 -10.93
CA ALA A 47 9.52 13.18 -11.52
C ALA A 47 8.13 13.84 -11.68
N ARG A 48 7.10 13.04 -11.98
CA ARG A 48 5.70 13.51 -12.04
C ARG A 48 5.16 13.88 -10.64
N ILE A 49 5.46 13.09 -9.62
CA ILE A 49 5.13 13.38 -8.22
C ILE A 49 5.76 14.72 -7.82
N GLU A 50 7.05 14.93 -8.10
CA GLU A 50 7.75 16.17 -7.75
C GLU A 50 7.06 17.39 -8.37
N ARG A 51 6.71 17.31 -9.66
CA ARG A 51 6.00 18.38 -10.35
C ARG A 51 4.63 18.64 -9.71
N HIS A 52 3.85 17.59 -9.44
CA HIS A 52 2.54 17.71 -8.80
C HIS A 52 2.66 18.34 -7.41
N LEU A 53 3.57 17.86 -6.56
CA LEU A 53 3.79 18.41 -5.23
C LEU A 53 4.18 19.89 -5.28
N ARG A 54 5.06 20.27 -6.20
CA ARG A 54 5.43 21.68 -6.41
C ARG A 54 4.24 22.55 -6.81
N GLU A 55 3.38 22.08 -7.71
CA GLU A 55 2.15 22.78 -8.12
C GLU A 55 1.17 22.95 -6.95
N GLN A 56 1.15 21.99 -6.02
CA GLN A 56 0.36 22.06 -4.78
C GLN A 56 1.06 22.83 -3.64
N GLY A 57 2.24 23.40 -3.88
CA GLY A 57 3.02 24.11 -2.86
C GLY A 57 3.52 23.20 -1.73
N ARG A 58 3.78 21.93 -2.03
CA ARG A 58 4.22 20.91 -1.07
C ARG A 58 5.65 20.44 -1.33
N PRO A 59 6.45 20.17 -0.28
CA PRO A 59 7.78 19.59 -0.44
C PRO A 59 7.68 18.11 -0.84
N LYS A 60 8.77 17.57 -1.40
CA LYS A 60 8.92 16.12 -1.69
C LYS A 60 8.61 15.23 -0.48
N THR A 61 9.01 15.70 0.70
CA THR A 61 8.79 15.05 1.99
C THR A 61 7.32 14.99 2.43
N ALA A 62 6.39 15.63 1.72
CA ALA A 62 4.95 15.46 1.93
C ALA A 62 4.41 14.16 1.33
N LEU A 63 5.17 13.47 0.47
CA LEU A 63 4.84 12.15 -0.05
C LEU A 63 4.65 11.17 1.11
N CYS A 64 3.53 10.46 1.14
CA CYS A 64 3.17 9.54 2.23
C CYS A 64 2.47 8.27 1.74
N GLY A 65 2.60 7.91 0.46
CA GLY A 65 2.14 6.62 -0.06
C GLY A 65 2.52 6.44 -1.52
N ILE A 66 2.82 5.19 -1.90
CA ILE A 66 3.17 4.82 -3.28
C ILE A 66 2.48 3.52 -3.66
N GLU A 67 1.89 3.48 -4.85
CA GLU A 67 1.38 2.26 -5.46
C GLU A 67 2.05 2.03 -6.81
N LEU A 68 2.56 0.82 -6.99
CA LEU A 68 3.27 0.40 -8.18
C LEU A 68 2.54 -0.75 -8.87
N ARG A 69 2.74 -0.84 -10.18
CA ARG A 69 2.40 -2.01 -10.99
C ARG A 69 3.66 -2.52 -11.66
N SER A 70 3.98 -3.79 -11.46
CA SER A 70 5.18 -4.43 -12.02
C SER A 70 4.81 -5.42 -13.13
N PRO A 71 5.75 -5.79 -14.02
CA PRO A 71 5.46 -6.69 -15.13
C PRO A 71 5.07 -8.11 -14.68
N ALA A 72 5.72 -8.57 -13.61
CA ALA A 72 5.52 -9.88 -13.02
C ALA A 72 5.97 -9.84 -11.54
N PRO A 73 5.55 -10.82 -10.71
CA PRO A 73 6.11 -10.99 -9.37
C PRO A 73 7.63 -11.22 -9.43
N PHE A 74 8.35 -10.56 -8.53
CA PHE A 74 9.79 -10.67 -8.38
C PHE A 74 10.18 -11.97 -7.66
N THR A 75 11.38 -12.46 -7.93
CA THR A 75 12.06 -13.35 -6.98
C THR A 75 12.36 -12.58 -5.69
N PHE A 76 12.63 -13.26 -4.58
CA PHE A 76 13.03 -12.59 -3.33
C PHE A 76 14.27 -11.70 -3.51
N GLU A 77 15.30 -12.19 -4.21
CA GLU A 77 16.51 -11.42 -4.52
C GLU A 77 16.20 -10.23 -5.44
N GLY A 78 15.40 -10.45 -6.50
CA GLY A 78 15.00 -9.40 -7.42
C GLY A 78 14.21 -8.29 -6.71
N PHE A 79 13.36 -8.66 -5.76
CA PHE A 79 12.61 -7.71 -4.94
C PHE A 79 13.52 -6.93 -4.00
N ALA A 80 14.50 -7.58 -3.37
CA ALA A 80 15.51 -6.92 -2.53
C ALA A 80 16.30 -5.86 -3.34
N LYS A 81 16.80 -6.25 -4.52
CA LYS A 81 17.51 -5.34 -5.44
C LYS A 81 16.64 -4.19 -5.92
N PHE A 82 15.37 -4.44 -6.23
CA PHE A 82 14.42 -3.37 -6.56
C PHE A 82 14.25 -2.39 -5.40
N ASN A 83 14.13 -2.91 -4.17
CA ASN A 83 13.93 -2.11 -2.97
C ASN A 83 15.16 -1.26 -2.61
N GLU A 84 16.39 -1.73 -2.90
CA GLU A 84 17.61 -0.92 -2.76
C GLU A 84 17.53 0.34 -3.61
N GLY A 85 17.26 0.20 -4.91
CA GLY A 85 17.15 1.33 -5.83
C GLY A 85 15.99 2.28 -5.47
N TYR A 86 14.88 1.74 -4.98
CA TYR A 86 13.76 2.53 -4.47
C TYR A 86 14.15 3.35 -3.23
N ARG A 87 14.82 2.73 -2.25
CA ARG A 87 15.29 3.41 -1.04
C ARG A 87 16.33 4.48 -1.33
N SER A 88 17.26 4.23 -2.26
CA SER A 88 18.23 5.24 -2.69
C SER A 88 17.52 6.50 -3.20
N LEU A 89 16.46 6.35 -4.01
CA LEU A 89 15.68 7.51 -4.47
C LEU A 89 15.00 8.25 -3.32
N LEU A 90 14.42 7.53 -2.35
CA LEU A 90 13.82 8.18 -1.17
C LEU A 90 14.86 8.92 -0.31
N ALA A 91 16.09 8.39 -0.23
CA ALA A 91 17.19 9.06 0.44
C ALA A 91 17.60 10.36 -0.28
N GLU A 92 17.70 10.32 -1.62
CA GLU A 92 17.95 11.52 -2.44
C GLU A 92 16.87 12.60 -2.26
N TRP A 93 15.64 12.21 -1.90
CA TRP A 93 14.52 13.10 -1.64
C TRP A 93 14.41 13.58 -0.18
N ASP A 94 15.36 13.21 0.69
CA ASP A 94 15.34 13.51 2.14
C ASP A 94 14.06 13.00 2.84
N ILE A 95 13.52 11.88 2.36
CA ILE A 95 12.31 11.24 2.91
C ILE A 95 12.64 10.25 4.03
N LEU A 96 13.81 9.59 4.01
CA LEU A 96 14.13 8.61 5.05
C LEU A 96 14.23 9.29 6.42
N VAL A 97 13.75 8.60 7.45
CA VAL A 97 13.83 9.08 8.85
C VAL A 97 14.84 8.19 9.58
N GLY A 98 16.11 8.62 9.56
CA GLY A 98 17.21 7.72 9.87
C GLY A 98 17.25 6.60 8.84
N GLU A 99 17.22 5.34 9.29
CA GLU A 99 17.18 4.17 8.39
C GLU A 99 15.76 3.77 7.97
N ASP A 100 14.73 4.35 8.60
CA ASP A 100 13.34 3.99 8.36
C ASP A 100 12.87 4.54 7.02
N ASN A 101 12.17 3.69 6.26
CA ASN A 101 11.35 4.14 5.16
C ASN A 101 9.94 4.46 5.69
N PRO A 102 9.50 5.74 5.69
CA PRO A 102 8.19 6.12 6.22
C PRO A 102 7.06 5.89 5.21
N ILE A 103 7.35 5.53 3.96
CA ILE A 103 6.37 5.45 2.88
C ILE A 103 5.70 4.07 2.86
N PRO A 104 4.37 3.99 3.06
CA PRO A 104 3.62 2.77 2.84
C PRO A 104 3.51 2.51 1.34
N ARG A 105 3.56 1.23 0.97
CA ARG A 105 3.64 0.85 -0.43
C ARG A 105 2.80 -0.36 -0.75
N THR A 106 2.16 -0.31 -1.91
CA THR A 106 1.61 -1.48 -2.60
C THR A 106 2.36 -1.66 -3.91
N ASN A 107 2.79 -2.88 -4.23
CA ASN A 107 3.41 -3.20 -5.51
C ASN A 107 2.87 -4.54 -5.97
N VAL A 108 2.18 -4.58 -7.10
CA VAL A 108 1.53 -5.80 -7.58
C VAL A 108 1.77 -5.96 -9.08
N ALA A 109 1.63 -7.18 -9.59
CA ALA A 109 1.75 -7.48 -11.01
C ALA A 109 0.38 -7.81 -11.61
N PRO A 110 -0.22 -6.93 -12.43
CA PRO A 110 -1.48 -7.22 -13.11
C PRO A 110 -1.41 -8.51 -13.93
N VAL A 111 -2.50 -9.29 -13.90
CA VAL A 111 -2.65 -10.48 -14.77
C VAL A 111 -3.01 -10.06 -16.19
N VAL A 112 -3.74 -8.96 -16.33
CA VAL A 112 -4.15 -8.39 -17.61
C VAL A 112 -3.52 -7.02 -17.77
N ALA A 113 -2.98 -6.75 -18.97
CA ALA A 113 -2.34 -5.47 -19.30
C ALA A 113 -1.22 -5.07 -18.32
N ALA A 114 -0.39 -6.03 -17.90
CA ALA A 114 0.81 -5.76 -17.13
C ALA A 114 1.72 -4.78 -17.89
N PRO A 115 2.33 -3.79 -17.20
CA PRO A 115 3.29 -2.91 -17.84
C PRO A 115 4.57 -3.68 -18.21
N THR A 116 5.38 -3.13 -19.12
CA THR A 116 6.65 -3.76 -19.55
C THR A 116 7.80 -3.56 -18.55
N GLU A 117 7.67 -2.58 -17.65
CA GLU A 117 8.60 -2.31 -16.54
C GLU A 117 7.81 -1.83 -15.30
N PRO A 118 8.42 -1.76 -14.09
CA PRO A 118 7.72 -1.25 -12.92
C PRO A 118 7.26 0.21 -13.12
N CYS A 119 5.96 0.44 -12.99
CA CYS A 119 5.32 1.72 -13.21
C CYS A 119 4.66 2.26 -11.94
N LEU A 120 4.67 3.58 -11.79
CA LEU A 120 3.86 4.28 -10.79
C LEU A 120 2.39 4.23 -11.23
N TYR A 121 1.52 3.79 -10.33
CA TYR A 121 0.08 3.73 -10.54
C TYR A 121 -0.65 4.80 -9.74
N ALA A 122 -0.30 4.96 -8.47
CA ALA A 122 -0.85 5.99 -7.61
C ALA A 122 0.18 6.45 -6.56
N PHE A 123 -0.08 7.60 -5.96
CA PHE A 123 0.68 8.11 -4.84
C PHE A 123 -0.25 8.88 -3.89
N ALA A 124 0.21 9.08 -2.66
CA ALA A 124 -0.50 9.86 -1.67
C ALA A 124 0.41 10.90 -1.05
N TYR A 125 -0.13 12.06 -0.68
CA TYR A 125 0.64 13.14 -0.09
C TYR A 125 -0.18 13.98 0.89
N THR A 126 0.50 14.67 1.80
CA THR A 126 -0.17 15.56 2.75
C THR A 126 -0.46 16.94 2.19
N MET A 127 -1.63 17.47 2.50
CA MET A 127 -2.06 18.85 2.27
C MET A 127 -2.54 19.49 3.59
N PRO A 128 -2.36 20.80 3.78
CA PRO A 128 -3.08 21.53 4.81
C PRO A 128 -4.59 21.35 4.60
N GLY A 129 -5.31 20.99 5.65
CA GLY A 129 -6.73 20.67 5.55
C GLY A 129 -7.32 20.32 6.91
N ALA A 130 -8.61 20.56 7.06
CA ALA A 130 -9.36 20.17 8.24
C ALA A 130 -10.33 19.07 7.86
N THR A 131 -9.99 17.84 8.19
CA THR A 131 -10.91 16.71 8.08
C THR A 131 -11.54 16.44 9.45
N PRO A 132 -12.84 16.10 9.53
CA PRO A 132 -13.51 15.75 10.79
C PRO A 132 -12.84 14.58 11.53
N SER A 133 -12.06 13.78 10.81
CA SER A 133 -11.22 12.72 11.35
C SER A 133 -9.93 12.64 10.53
N PRO A 134 -8.78 12.25 11.11
CA PRO A 134 -7.54 12.07 10.35
C PRO A 134 -7.70 11.17 9.11
N THR A 135 -6.90 11.40 8.10
CA THR A 135 -6.85 10.55 6.91
C THR A 135 -5.60 9.69 6.93
N PHE A 136 -5.64 8.52 6.31
CA PHE A 136 -4.59 7.51 6.45
C PHE A 136 -4.48 6.61 5.21
N ILE A 137 -3.30 6.03 5.04
CA ILE A 137 -2.96 5.00 4.04
C ILE A 137 -2.37 3.81 4.77
N VAL A 138 -2.79 2.60 4.45
CA VAL A 138 -2.20 1.35 4.94
C VAL A 138 -1.50 0.67 3.77
N ALA A 139 -0.27 0.22 3.98
CA ALA A 139 0.49 -0.46 2.94
C ALA A 139 -0.16 -1.81 2.55
N GLY A 140 0.14 -2.29 1.35
CA GLY A 140 -0.17 -3.64 0.94
C GLY A 140 0.45 -4.69 1.88
N ALA A 141 -0.28 -5.75 2.20
CA ALA A 141 0.27 -6.94 2.82
C ALA A 141 -0.17 -8.20 2.08
N GLY A 142 0.80 -9.01 1.67
CA GLY A 142 0.57 -10.37 1.18
C GLY A 142 0.48 -11.38 2.33
N GLU A 143 0.17 -12.64 2.00
CA GLU A 143 0.03 -13.74 2.96
C GLU A 143 1.36 -14.29 3.53
N MET A 144 2.34 -13.41 3.76
CA MET A 144 3.65 -13.76 4.33
C MET A 144 3.62 -13.67 5.86
N ARG A 145 4.00 -14.74 6.54
CA ARG A 145 4.16 -14.76 8.01
C ARG A 145 5.30 -13.85 8.44
N ASP A 146 5.16 -13.24 9.63
CA ASP A 146 6.20 -12.37 10.18
C ASP A 146 7.54 -13.10 10.28
N ARG A 147 8.62 -12.43 9.88
CA ARG A 147 9.98 -13.00 9.75
C ARG A 147 10.14 -14.15 8.75
N GLY A 148 9.11 -14.46 7.97
CA GLY A 148 9.21 -15.41 6.87
C GLY A 148 10.25 -14.96 5.84
N GLN A 149 11.23 -15.81 5.58
CA GLN A 149 12.18 -15.64 4.48
C GLN A 149 11.98 -16.80 3.51
N GLY A 150 11.57 -16.48 2.28
CA GLY A 150 11.32 -17.50 1.26
C GLY A 150 9.92 -18.14 1.34
N ALA A 151 9.77 -19.23 0.59
CA ALA A 151 8.51 -19.93 0.37
C ALA A 151 7.85 -20.48 1.64
N GLU A 152 8.65 -20.96 2.60
CA GLU A 152 8.18 -21.54 3.87
C GLU A 152 7.39 -20.53 4.74
N GLY A 153 7.64 -19.23 4.54
CA GLY A 153 6.91 -18.16 5.22
C GLY A 153 5.52 -17.88 4.65
N ILE A 154 5.20 -18.42 3.48
CA ILE A 154 3.95 -18.14 2.77
C ILE A 154 2.84 -19.04 3.32
N VAL A 155 1.73 -18.44 3.74
CA VAL A 155 0.54 -19.18 4.19
C VAL A 155 0.03 -20.05 3.04
N ARG A 156 -0.07 -21.37 3.25
CA ARG A 156 -0.58 -22.32 2.25
C ARG A 156 0.14 -22.17 0.90
N HIS A 157 1.48 -22.15 0.96
CA HIS A 157 2.35 -21.93 -0.20
C HIS A 157 2.01 -22.90 -1.36
N GLY A 158 1.84 -22.37 -2.56
CA GLY A 158 1.52 -23.14 -3.78
C GLY A 158 0.06 -23.60 -3.89
N GLU A 159 -0.77 -23.36 -2.87
CA GLU A 159 -2.19 -23.74 -2.91
C GLU A 159 -3.10 -22.55 -3.30
N THR A 160 -4.03 -22.81 -4.21
CA THR A 160 -5.10 -21.87 -4.63
C THR A 160 -6.49 -22.49 -4.51
N THR A 161 -6.63 -23.58 -3.74
CA THR A 161 -7.94 -24.17 -3.44
C THR A 161 -8.84 -23.16 -2.69
N PRO A 162 -10.17 -23.27 -2.75
CA PRO A 162 -11.07 -22.34 -2.05
C PRO A 162 -10.77 -22.20 -0.55
N ASP A 163 -10.39 -23.29 0.13
CA ASP A 163 -10.01 -23.26 1.54
C ASP A 163 -8.65 -22.59 1.78
N ALA A 164 -7.68 -22.78 0.88
CA ALA A 164 -6.40 -22.08 0.96
C ALA A 164 -6.59 -20.57 0.78
N MET A 165 -7.39 -20.15 -0.20
CA MET A 165 -7.65 -18.73 -0.45
C MET A 165 -8.42 -18.07 0.70
N ARG A 166 -9.37 -18.79 1.34
CA ARG A 166 -10.02 -18.34 2.57
C ARG A 166 -9.02 -18.10 3.70
N GLU A 167 -8.11 -19.03 3.93
CA GLU A 167 -7.10 -18.91 5.00
C GLU A 167 -6.13 -17.76 4.74
N LYS A 168 -5.66 -17.60 3.50
CA LYS A 168 -4.81 -16.49 3.06
C LYS A 168 -5.51 -15.14 3.27
N ALA A 169 -6.78 -15.03 2.87
CA ALA A 169 -7.56 -13.81 3.05
C ALA A 169 -7.74 -13.46 4.53
N ARG A 170 -8.13 -14.44 5.36
CA ARG A 170 -8.27 -14.25 6.80
C ARG A 170 -6.97 -13.78 7.45
N PHE A 171 -5.85 -14.38 7.06
CA PHE A 171 -4.54 -14.00 7.56
C PHE A 171 -4.19 -12.54 7.20
N VAL A 172 -4.35 -12.16 5.93
CA VAL A 172 -4.06 -10.79 5.45
C VAL A 172 -4.98 -9.75 6.11
N MET A 173 -6.26 -10.07 6.30
CA MET A 173 -7.19 -9.16 6.98
C MET A 173 -6.84 -8.96 8.46
N GLY A 174 -6.26 -9.97 9.12
CA GLY A 174 -5.65 -9.82 10.44
C GLY A 174 -4.51 -8.80 10.44
N ILE A 175 -3.61 -8.86 9.45
CA ILE A 175 -2.53 -7.87 9.28
C ILE A 175 -3.11 -6.46 9.07
N MET A 176 -4.13 -6.32 8.22
CA MET A 176 -4.79 -5.02 8.00
C MET A 176 -5.32 -4.43 9.30
N GLN A 177 -6.01 -5.23 10.11
CA GLN A 177 -6.53 -4.80 11.41
C GLN A 177 -5.41 -4.41 12.39
N GLU A 178 -4.30 -5.14 12.41
CA GLU A 178 -3.12 -4.80 13.21
C GLU A 178 -2.49 -3.46 12.80
N ARG A 179 -2.31 -3.24 11.49
CA ARG A 179 -1.74 -2.00 10.96
C ARG A 179 -2.63 -0.80 11.27
N MET A 180 -3.94 -0.93 11.07
CA MET A 180 -4.91 0.13 11.38
C MET A 180 -4.90 0.49 12.87
N ARG A 181 -4.92 -0.51 13.75
CA ARG A 181 -4.81 -0.30 15.20
C ARG A 181 -3.49 0.39 15.57
N GLY A 182 -2.39 0.01 14.93
CA GLY A 182 -1.09 0.66 15.11
C GLY A 182 -1.04 2.13 14.67
N LEU A 183 -1.90 2.53 13.72
CA LEU A 183 -2.10 3.92 13.31
C LEU A 183 -3.08 4.69 14.22
N GLY A 184 -3.80 4.01 15.12
CA GLY A 184 -4.91 4.60 15.88
C GLY A 184 -6.16 4.83 15.04
N CYS A 185 -6.37 4.01 14.00
CA CYS A 185 -7.54 4.02 13.15
C CYS A 185 -8.35 2.73 13.32
N ASP A 186 -9.59 2.76 12.85
CA ASP A 186 -10.48 1.61 12.77
C ASP A 186 -11.18 1.56 11.41
N TRP A 187 -11.90 0.46 11.16
CA TRP A 187 -12.60 0.23 9.91
C TRP A 187 -13.68 1.26 9.59
N ALA A 188 -14.31 1.91 10.57
CA ALA A 188 -15.36 2.90 10.30
C ALA A 188 -14.84 4.13 9.54
N ARG A 189 -13.52 4.26 9.41
CA ARG A 189 -12.84 5.36 8.73
C ARG A 189 -12.20 4.96 7.41
N ALA A 190 -12.21 3.68 7.06
CA ALA A 190 -11.72 3.21 5.76
C ALA A 190 -12.75 3.55 4.68
N THR A 191 -12.30 4.21 3.62
CA THR A 191 -13.13 4.64 2.48
C THR A 191 -12.87 3.80 1.23
N ALA A 192 -11.77 3.05 1.20
CA ALA A 192 -11.45 2.12 0.13
C ALA A 192 -10.69 0.89 0.67
N ILE A 193 -11.01 -0.27 0.12
CA ILE A 193 -10.34 -1.55 0.36
C ILE A 193 -9.99 -2.11 -1.01
N ASP A 194 -8.70 -2.22 -1.29
CA ASP A 194 -8.20 -2.72 -2.58
C ASP A 194 -7.67 -4.15 -2.40
N VAL A 195 -8.25 -5.07 -3.16
CA VAL A 195 -7.94 -6.50 -3.10
C VAL A 195 -7.16 -6.88 -4.34
N TYR A 196 -6.01 -7.53 -4.15
CA TYR A 196 -5.12 -7.97 -5.22
C TYR A 196 -5.03 -9.49 -5.20
N SER A 197 -5.67 -10.13 -6.18
CA SER A 197 -5.52 -11.56 -6.40
C SER A 197 -5.77 -11.90 -7.86
N ALA A 198 -4.98 -12.82 -8.40
CA ALA A 198 -5.25 -13.44 -9.70
C ALA A 198 -6.45 -14.41 -9.63
N GLU A 199 -6.73 -14.93 -8.44
CA GLU A 199 -7.80 -15.88 -8.19
C GLU A 199 -9.14 -15.18 -7.95
N ALA A 200 -10.23 -15.90 -8.21
CA ALA A 200 -11.57 -15.37 -8.01
C ALA A 200 -11.88 -15.22 -6.51
N ILE A 201 -12.34 -14.05 -6.09
CA ILE A 201 -12.52 -13.71 -4.66
C ILE A 201 -13.92 -13.99 -4.11
N HIS A 202 -14.89 -14.33 -4.96
CA HIS A 202 -16.31 -14.45 -4.58
C HIS A 202 -16.55 -15.46 -3.44
N GLY A 203 -15.76 -16.54 -3.38
CA GLY A 203 -15.90 -17.60 -2.40
C GLY A 203 -15.48 -17.25 -0.97
N PHE A 204 -14.89 -16.06 -0.75
CA PHE A 204 -14.46 -15.60 0.57
C PHE A 204 -14.65 -14.09 0.80
N LEU A 205 -15.02 -13.32 -0.22
CA LEU A 205 -15.20 -11.87 -0.15
C LEU A 205 -16.10 -11.42 1.01
N VAL A 206 -17.29 -12.02 1.15
CA VAL A 206 -18.24 -11.58 2.17
C VAL A 206 -17.75 -11.94 3.58
N GLU A 207 -17.39 -13.20 3.80
CA GLU A 207 -17.11 -13.72 5.14
C GLU A 207 -15.73 -13.37 5.67
N GLU A 208 -14.70 -13.34 4.80
CA GLU A 208 -13.32 -13.14 5.22
C GLU A 208 -12.83 -11.70 5.02
N ILE A 209 -13.50 -10.89 4.18
CA ILE A 209 -13.08 -9.49 3.91
C ILE A 209 -14.12 -8.50 4.42
N LEU A 210 -15.34 -8.51 3.86
CA LEU A 210 -16.35 -7.49 4.15
C LEU A 210 -16.88 -7.57 5.59
N ARG A 211 -17.21 -8.77 6.08
CA ARG A 211 -17.70 -8.93 7.46
C ARG A 211 -16.67 -8.48 8.50
N PRO A 212 -15.37 -8.86 8.41
CA PRO A 212 -14.33 -8.31 9.29
C PRO A 212 -14.10 -6.81 9.13
N ALA A 213 -14.29 -6.27 7.92
CA ALA A 213 -14.20 -4.83 7.66
C ALA A 213 -15.37 -4.03 8.25
N GLY A 214 -16.41 -4.68 8.78
CA GLY A 214 -17.47 -4.03 9.56
C GLY A 214 -18.10 -2.84 8.84
N ALA A 215 -18.05 -1.66 9.47
CA ALA A 215 -18.64 -0.44 8.92
C ALA A 215 -18.07 -0.03 7.55
N ALA A 216 -16.82 -0.39 7.22
CA ALA A 216 -16.22 -0.12 5.91
C ALA A 216 -16.89 -0.91 4.78
N ALA A 217 -17.58 -2.01 5.09
CA ALA A 217 -18.16 -2.90 4.09
C ALA A 217 -19.15 -2.21 3.15
N ILE A 218 -19.74 -1.09 3.57
CA ILE A 218 -20.65 -0.29 2.73
C ILE A 218 -19.96 0.29 1.50
N HIS A 219 -18.63 0.44 1.54
CA HIS A 219 -17.82 0.90 0.41
C HIS A 219 -17.46 -0.23 -0.58
N GLY A 220 -17.75 -1.48 -0.23
CA GLY A 220 -17.35 -2.64 -1.03
C GLY A 220 -15.83 -2.81 -1.10
N VAL A 221 -15.36 -3.42 -2.18
CA VAL A 221 -13.94 -3.55 -2.50
C VAL A 221 -13.68 -3.17 -3.95
N ARG A 222 -12.46 -2.71 -4.24
CA ARG A 222 -11.93 -2.69 -5.60
C ARG A 222 -11.06 -3.91 -5.80
N TRP A 223 -11.49 -4.83 -6.64
CA TRP A 223 -10.69 -6.00 -7.00
C TRP A 223 -9.79 -5.69 -8.20
N PHE A 224 -8.50 -5.88 -8.01
CA PHE A 224 -7.50 -5.90 -9.06
C PHE A 224 -7.08 -7.35 -9.34
N PRO A 225 -7.33 -7.86 -10.56
CA PRO A 225 -6.76 -9.13 -11.03
C PRO A 225 -5.24 -9.01 -11.16
N SER A 226 -4.54 -9.14 -10.04
CA SER A 226 -3.09 -8.91 -9.90
C SER A 226 -2.48 -9.88 -8.91
N ARG A 227 -1.22 -10.22 -9.12
CA ARG A 227 -0.42 -11.01 -8.18
C ARG A 227 0.35 -10.08 -7.22
N PRO A 228 0.55 -10.46 -5.95
CA PRO A 228 1.45 -9.75 -5.03
C PRO A 228 2.89 -9.67 -5.59
N PRO A 229 3.78 -8.84 -4.99
CA PRO A 229 5.06 -8.50 -5.59
C PRO A 229 6.08 -9.63 -5.58
N VAL A 230 5.90 -10.67 -4.78
CA VAL A 230 6.88 -11.76 -4.65
C VAL A 230 6.27 -13.06 -5.14
N GLN A 231 7.04 -13.83 -5.89
CA GLN A 231 6.64 -15.15 -6.39
C GLN A 231 6.18 -16.07 -5.25
N GLY A 232 5.09 -16.79 -5.47
CA GLY A 232 4.48 -17.72 -4.51
C GLY A 232 3.36 -17.12 -3.66
N LEU A 233 3.26 -15.79 -3.58
CA LEU A 233 2.12 -15.09 -2.97
C LEU A 233 0.96 -14.98 -3.96
N GLU A 234 -0.27 -15.06 -3.46
CA GLU A 234 -1.51 -15.10 -4.24
C GLU A 234 -2.55 -14.07 -3.80
N PHE A 235 -2.42 -13.49 -2.59
CA PHE A 235 -3.42 -12.60 -2.02
C PHE A 235 -2.79 -11.43 -1.26
N GLU A 236 -3.09 -10.20 -1.69
CA GLU A 236 -2.68 -8.98 -1.03
C GLU A 236 -3.85 -8.01 -0.86
N VAL A 237 -3.85 -7.25 0.23
CA VAL A 237 -4.81 -6.16 0.48
C VAL A 237 -4.06 -4.91 0.89
N ASP A 238 -4.49 -3.78 0.35
CA ASP A 238 -4.23 -2.47 0.93
C ASP A 238 -5.56 -1.76 1.22
N LEU A 239 -5.48 -0.66 1.97
CA LEU A 239 -6.66 0.15 2.24
C LEU A 239 -6.28 1.58 2.60
N ARG A 240 -7.28 2.46 2.54
CA ARG A 240 -7.11 3.87 2.90
C ARG A 240 -8.40 4.46 3.44
N GLY A 241 -8.25 5.52 4.23
CA GLY A 241 -9.32 6.38 4.67
C GLY A 241 -8.97 7.82 4.32
N VAL A 242 -9.48 8.32 3.20
CA VAL A 242 -9.15 9.66 2.67
C VAL A 242 -10.44 10.43 2.37
N ALA A 243 -10.37 11.76 2.47
CA ALA A 243 -11.48 12.63 2.11
C ALA A 243 -11.43 13.09 0.65
N ARG A 244 -10.27 12.93 -0.01
CA ARG A 244 -10.02 13.41 -1.36
C ARG A 244 -9.23 12.41 -2.18
N GLU A 245 -9.80 12.05 -3.33
CA GLU A 245 -9.13 11.30 -4.38
C GLU A 245 -9.07 12.12 -5.66
N LEU A 246 -7.97 12.01 -6.41
CA LEU A 246 -7.76 12.68 -7.69
C LEU A 246 -7.34 11.66 -8.74
N VAL A 247 -7.69 11.92 -10.00
CA VAL A 247 -7.10 11.25 -11.17
C VAL A 247 -6.35 12.29 -11.98
N ILE A 248 -5.07 12.03 -12.29
CA ILE A 248 -4.22 12.93 -13.09
C ILE A 248 -3.59 12.25 -14.30
#